data_AF-A0A952KYM9-F1
#
_entry.id   AF-A0A952KYM9-F1
#
_cell.length_a   1.000
_cell.length_b   1.000
_cell.length_c   1.000
_cell.angle_alpha   90.00
_cell.angle_beta   90.00
_cell.angle_gamma   90.00
#
_symmetry.space_group_name_H-M   'P 1'
#
loop_
_entity.id
_entity.type
_entity.pdbx_description
1 polymer ?
#
loop_
_entity_poly.entity_id
_entity_poly.type
_entity_poly.pdbx_seq_one_letter_code
_entity_poly.pdbx_strand_id
1 'polypeptide(L)' 'MEFVHRRRRGAELFLLVLSLFVGLGAYAAVGLGVDGEVPADIMAYGTWLAVLVVAAH' A
#
# COMPACT_ATOMS: atom_id res chain seq x y z
N MET A 1 29.43 -18.46 -9.04
CA MET A 1 28.31 -17.88 -8.26
C MET A 1 27.04 -18.27 -8.98
N GLU A 2 26.32 -19.26 -8.46
CA GLU A 2 25.08 -19.75 -9.06
C GLU A 2 23.96 -18.73 -8.77
N PHE A 3 23.41 -18.10 -9.82
CA PHE A 3 22.27 -17.20 -9.69
C PHE A 3 21.03 -18.01 -9.34
N VAL A 4 20.84 -18.28 -8.04
CA VAL A 4 19.61 -18.86 -7.52
C VAL A 4 18.48 -17.86 -7.76
N HIS A 5 17.74 -18.02 -8.85
CA HIS A 5 16.45 -17.36 -9.07
C HIS A 5 15.44 -17.94 -8.08
N ARG A 6 15.57 -17.59 -6.80
CA ARG A 6 14.57 -17.92 -5.81
C ARG A 6 13.36 -17.07 -6.16
N ARG A 7 12.28 -17.70 -6.63
CA ARG A 7 11.02 -17.07 -7.01
C ARG A 7 10.39 -16.40 -5.77
N ARG A 8 10.88 -15.22 -5.40
CA ARG A 8 10.44 -14.42 -4.24
C ARG A 8 9.22 -13.56 -4.55
N ARG A 9 8.44 -13.91 -5.59
CA ARG A 9 7.23 -13.17 -5.99
C ARG A 9 6.28 -12.91 -4.81
N GLY A 10 6.19 -13.86 -3.87
CA GLY A 10 5.40 -13.67 -2.65
C GLY A 10 5.96 -12.61 -1.68
N ALA A 11 7.29 -12.53 -1.53
CA ALA A 11 7.92 -11.50 -0.69
C ALA A 11 7.79 -10.11 -1.33
N GLU A 12 7.83 -10.04 -2.66
CA GLU A 12 7.69 -8.80 -3.41
C GLU A 12 6.27 -8.22 -3.28
N LEU A 13 5.24 -9.04 -3.50
CA LEU A 13 3.84 -8.67 -3.21
C LEU A 13 3.63 -8.27 -1.75
N PHE A 14 4.19 -9.02 -0.81
CA PHE A 14 4.03 -8.73 0.61
C PHE A 14 4.60 -7.37 0.99
N LEU A 15 5.82 -7.05 0.54
CA LEU A 15 6.46 -5.76 0.81
C LEU A 15 5.70 -4.61 0.12
N LEU A 16 5.16 -4.83 -1.08
CA LEU A 16 4.31 -3.87 -1.78
C LEU A 16 3.01 -3.57 -1.00
N VAL A 17 2.29 -4.61 -0.59
CA VAL A 17 1.05 -4.46 0.18
C VAL A 17 1.33 -3.79 1.54
N LEU A 18 2.39 -4.18 2.22
CA LEU A 18 2.82 -3.56 3.47
C LEU A 18 3.11 -2.07 3.29
N SER A 19 3.86 -1.71 2.25
CA SER A 19 4.16 -0.31 1.93
C SER A 19 2.89 0.49 1.64
N LEU A 20 1.93 -0.09 0.92
CA LEU A 20 0.65 0.54 0.63
C LEU A 20 -0.15 0.81 1.91
N PHE A 21 -0.23 -0.17 2.83
CA PHE A 21 -0.88 0.02 4.12
C PHE A 21 -0.22 1.12 4.95
N VAL A 22 1.12 1.19 4.96
CA VAL A 22 1.85 2.24 5.69
C VAL A 22 1.52 3.63 5.12
N GLY A 23 1.50 3.78 3.79
CA GLY A 23 1.16 5.05 3.14
C GLY A 23 -0.28 5.49 3.41
N LEU A 24 -1.25 4.58 3.30
CA LEU A 24 -2.65 4.87 3.59
C LEU A 24 -2.89 5.17 5.08
N GLY A 25 -2.24 4.40 5.97
CA GLY A 25 -2.31 4.63 7.41
C GLY A 25 -1.75 6.00 7.81
N ALA A 26 -0.67 6.45 7.18
CA ALA A 26 -0.13 7.79 7.40
C ALA A 26 -1.11 8.88 6.94
N TYR A 27 -1.73 8.73 5.77
CA TYR A 27 -2.74 9.67 5.28
C TYR A 27 -3.96 9.74 6.20
N ALA A 28 -4.44 8.59 6.69
CA ALA A 28 -5.53 8.52 7.67
C ALA A 28 -5.16 9.23 8.98
N ALA A 29 -3.94 8.98 9.49
CA ALA A 29 -3.45 9.57 10.74
C ALA A 29 -3.31 11.09 10.63
N VAL A 30 -2.90 11.61 9.47
CA VAL A 30 -2.85 13.06 9.21
C VAL A 30 -4.26 13.65 9.19
N GLY A 31 -5.21 13.05 8.48
CA GLY A 31 -6.59 13.53 8.46
C GLY A 31 -7.22 13.56 9.85
N LEU A 32 -7.03 12.49 10.63
CA LEU A 32 -7.45 12.44 12.03
C LEU A 32 -6.78 13.51 12.89
N GLY A 33 -5.50 13.82 12.63
CA GLY A 33 -4.75 14.83 13.39
C GLY A 33 -5.10 16.27 13.04
N VAL A 34 -5.53 16.53 11.80
CA VAL A 34 -5.85 17.89 11.31
C VAL A 34 -7.33 18.19 11.46
N ASP A 35 -8.19 17.31 10.96
CA ASP A 35 -9.63 17.53 10.83
C ASP A 35 -10.44 16.77 11.89
N GLY A 36 -9.80 15.86 12.66
CA GLY A 36 -10.47 15.05 13.68
C GLY A 36 -11.30 13.89 13.12
N GLU A 37 -11.34 13.73 11.80
CA GLU A 37 -12.04 12.66 11.11
C GLU A 37 -11.12 11.88 10.16
N VAL A 38 -11.51 10.65 9.84
CA VAL A 38 -10.84 9.90 8.77
C VAL A 38 -11.31 10.47 7.43
N PRO A 39 -10.41 10.86 6.52
CA PRO A 39 -10.80 11.42 5.22
C PRO A 39 -11.72 10.46 4.47
N ALA A 40 -12.92 10.90 4.08
CA ALA A 40 -13.89 10.04 3.38
C ALA A 40 -13.32 9.51 2.04
N ASP A 41 -12.46 10.30 1.39
CA ASP A 41 -11.79 9.96 0.15
C ASP A 41 -10.74 8.84 0.30
N ILE A 42 -10.34 8.49 1.53
CA ILE A 42 -9.32 7.45 1.77
C ILE A 42 -9.74 6.10 1.19
N MET A 43 -11.04 5.80 1.22
CA MET A 43 -11.58 4.55 0.69
C MET A 43 -11.46 4.55 -0.84
N ALA A 44 -11.91 5.62 -1.50
CA ALA A 44 -11.83 5.73 -2.95
C ALA A 44 -10.36 5.73 -3.43
N TYR A 45 -9.53 6.55 -2.79
CA TYR A 45 -8.11 6.70 -3.13
C TYR A 45 -7.32 5.43 -2.83
N GLY A 46 -7.49 4.85 -1.64
CA GLY A 46 -6.78 3.64 -1.23
C GLY A 46 -7.17 2.42 -2.04
N THR A 47 -8.47 2.25 -2.34
CA THR A 47 -8.92 1.16 -3.21
C THR A 47 -8.39 1.33 -4.63
N TRP A 48 -8.44 2.55 -5.20
CA TRP A 48 -7.91 2.80 -6.54
C TRP A 48 -6.40 2.55 -6.62
N LEU A 49 -5.65 3.03 -5.62
CA LEU A 49 -4.21 2.83 -5.54
C LEU A 49 -3.86 1.34 -5.38
N ALA A 50 -4.62 0.59 -4.58
CA ALA A 50 -4.44 -0.85 -4.44
C ALA A 50 -4.62 -1.60 -5.77
N VAL A 51 -5.65 -1.24 -6.55
CA VAL A 51 -5.89 -1.83 -7.88
C VAL A 51 -4.72 -1.56 -8.82
N LEU A 52 -4.22 -0.31 -8.87
CA LEU A 52 -3.08 0.05 -9.71
C LEU A 52 -1.81 -0.70 -9.30
N VAL A 53 -1.53 -0.82 -8.00
CA VAL A 53 -0.37 -1.55 -7.47
C VAL A 53 -0.42 -3.04 -7.85
N VAL A 54 -1.58 -3.67 -7.71
CA VAL A 54 -1.75 -5.09 -8.07
C VAL A 54 -1.65 -5.30 -9.58
N ALA A 55 -2.18 -4.39 -10.39
CA ALA A 55 -2.11 -4.48 -11.85
C ALA A 55 -0.69 -4.27 -12.39
N ALA A 56 0.15 -3.50 -11.69
CA ALA A 56 1.51 -3.18 -12.10
C ALA A 56 2.59 -4.18 -11.63
N HIS A 57 2.24 -5.09 -10.71
CA HIS A 57 3.13 -6.12 -10.18
C HIS A 57 3.12 -7.39 -11.03
#